data_AF-A0A550GIK8-F1
#
_entry.id   AF-A0A550GIK8-F1
#
_cell.length_a   1.000
_cell.length_b   1.000
_cell.length_c   1.000
_cell.angle_alpha   90.00
_cell.angle_beta   90.00
_cell.angle_gamma   90.00
#
_symmetry.space_group_name_H-M   'P 1'
#
loop_
_entity.id
_entity.type
_entity.pdbx_description
1 polymer ?
#
loop_
_entity_poly.entity_id
_entity_poly.type
_entity_poly.pdbx_seq_one_letter_code
_entity_poly.pdbx_strand_id
1 'polypeptide(L)'
;MAIYLTPSPYLHEQAYSTPTLFWHSPDLAPSAIGPAANATNVPLDTIIVIDQMRPMNVGELHLSPEAPIERRVDEHIPIASKCTTFYFSEPLKPATTYNATLFFGDKPISWSFTTTAEPYYPRYEALPSVLGIFVNVIISAVVTSVVGLKAWKKKKGENAT
;
A
#
# COMPACT_ATOMS: atom_id res chain seq x y z
N MET A 1 29.89 -0.20 -1.96
CA MET A 1 28.56 -0.34 -2.58
C MET A 1 27.58 0.26 -1.59
N ALA A 2 27.04 1.45 -1.88
CA ALA A 2 26.12 2.14 -0.98
C ALA A 2 24.70 1.64 -1.25
N ILE A 3 24.03 1.12 -0.22
CA ILE A 3 22.64 0.69 -0.27
C ILE A 3 21.81 1.90 0.14
N TYR A 4 21.07 2.48 -0.80
CA TYR A 4 20.12 3.54 -0.51
C TYR A 4 18.82 2.90 -0.01
N LEU A 5 18.51 3.10 1.27
CA LEU A 5 17.23 2.73 1.84
C LEU A 5 16.26 3.89 1.60
N THR A 6 15.40 3.76 0.60
CA THR A 6 14.28 4.68 0.40
C THR A 6 13.02 4.02 0.96
N PRO A 7 12.21 4.70 1.78
CA PRO A 7 10.89 4.19 2.13
C PRO A 7 10.09 4.01 0.84
N SER A 8 9.67 2.78 0.53
CA SER A 8 8.87 2.49 -0.67
C SER A 8 7.45 3.02 -0.46
N PRO A 9 6.95 3.96 -1.28
CA PRO A 9 5.58 4.44 -1.17
C PRO A 9 4.55 3.55 -1.87
N TYR A 10 4.97 2.43 -2.48
CA TYR A 10 4.08 1.62 -3.32
C TYR A 10 4.29 0.12 -3.12
N LEU A 11 3.15 -0.57 -2.99
CA LEU A 11 2.92 -2.00 -2.73
C LEU A 11 2.98 -2.44 -1.27
N HIS A 12 2.11 -1.87 -0.44
CA HIS A 12 1.58 -2.59 0.72
C HIS A 12 0.61 -3.68 0.25
N GLU A 13 1.14 -4.86 -0.05
CA GLU A 13 0.36 -6.11 0.07
C GLU A 13 0.39 -6.54 1.54
N GLN A 14 -0.11 -5.65 2.42
CA GLN A 14 -0.37 -6.01 3.79
C GLN A 14 -1.57 -6.95 3.78
N ALA A 15 -1.57 -7.94 4.66
CA ALA A 15 -2.79 -8.65 5.04
C ALA A 15 -3.73 -7.62 5.70
N TYR A 16 -4.38 -6.81 4.88
CA TYR A 16 -5.46 -5.94 5.31
C TYR A 16 -6.42 -6.83 6.09
N SER A 17 -6.80 -6.42 7.30
CA SER A 17 -8.07 -6.90 7.84
C SER A 17 -9.09 -6.57 6.76
N THR A 18 -9.52 -7.60 6.04
CA THR A 18 -10.37 -7.47 4.87
C THR A 18 -11.54 -6.60 5.31
N PRO A 19 -11.77 -5.46 4.62
CA PRO A 19 -12.81 -4.54 5.04
C PRO A 19 -14.12 -5.33 5.09
N THR A 20 -14.83 -5.25 6.22
CA THR A 20 -16.04 -6.03 6.38
C THR A 20 -17.11 -5.40 5.49
N LEU A 21 -17.68 -6.21 4.60
CA LEU A 21 -18.86 -5.80 3.86
C LEU A 21 -20.01 -5.68 4.84
N PHE A 22 -20.38 -4.44 5.18
CA PHE A 22 -21.62 -4.18 5.90
C PHE A 22 -22.76 -4.33 4.91
N TRP A 23 -23.24 -5.55 4.72
CA TRP A 23 -24.52 -5.78 4.08
C TRP A 23 -25.61 -5.33 5.03
N HIS A 24 -25.96 -4.04 5.10
CA HIS A 24 -27.26 -3.58 5.60
C HIS A 24 -27.56 -2.10 5.26
N SER A 25 -28.78 -1.91 4.74
CA SER A 25 -29.53 -0.66 4.50
C SER A 25 -29.15 0.17 3.24
N PRO A 26 -30.10 0.38 2.31
CA PRO A 26 -29.86 1.03 1.02
C PRO A 26 -29.64 2.54 1.07
N ASP A 27 -29.76 3.19 2.25
CA ASP A 27 -29.86 4.64 2.23
C ASP A 27 -28.54 5.40 2.38
N LEU A 28 -27.56 5.01 3.20
CA LEU A 28 -26.38 5.89 3.42
C LEU A 28 -25.11 5.19 3.95
N ALA A 29 -25.08 3.86 4.05
CA ALA A 29 -23.91 3.17 4.59
C ALA A 29 -22.82 3.00 3.51
N PRO A 30 -21.52 3.20 3.84
CA PRO A 30 -20.44 2.75 2.97
C PRO A 30 -20.52 1.24 2.75
N SER A 31 -20.08 0.81 1.59
CA SER A 31 -20.10 -0.60 1.18
C SER A 31 -19.09 -1.43 1.95
N ALA A 32 -17.96 -0.82 2.32
CA ALA A 32 -16.96 -1.41 3.20
C ALA A 32 -16.21 -0.34 3.99
N ILE A 33 -15.85 -0.66 5.23
CA ILE A 33 -14.99 0.18 6.10
C ILE A 33 -13.85 -0.70 6.62
N GLY A 34 -12.63 -0.19 6.52
CA GLY A 34 -11.42 -0.75 7.11
C GLY A 34 -10.81 0.21 8.15
N PRO A 35 -10.28 -0.30 9.28
CA PRO A 35 -10.35 -1.68 9.76
C PRO A 35 -11.79 -2.13 10.07
N ALA A 36 -12.01 -3.44 10.07
CA ALA A 36 -13.28 -4.04 10.44
C ALA A 36 -13.72 -3.60 11.86
N ALA A 37 -15.03 -3.46 12.07
CA ALA A 37 -15.55 -3.11 13.39
C ALA A 37 -15.22 -4.21 14.41
N ASN A 38 -14.73 -3.79 15.57
CA ASN A 38 -14.22 -4.62 16.66
C ASN A 38 -13.03 -5.52 16.26
N ALA A 39 -12.32 -5.20 15.18
CA ALA A 39 -11.10 -5.92 14.81
C ALA A 39 -10.06 -5.83 15.95
N THR A 40 -9.32 -6.91 16.14
CA THR A 40 -8.20 -6.99 17.09
C THR A 40 -6.91 -7.28 16.34
N ASN A 41 -5.76 -6.99 16.95
CA ASN A 41 -4.44 -7.18 16.36
C ASN A 41 -4.26 -6.40 15.04
N VAL A 42 -4.86 -5.21 14.96
CA VAL A 42 -4.70 -4.33 13.80
C VAL A 42 -3.25 -3.80 13.76
N PRO A 43 -2.56 -3.85 12.60
CA PRO A 43 -1.20 -3.31 12.46
C PRO A 43 -1.10 -1.82 12.83
N LEU A 44 0.07 -1.39 13.31
CA LEU A 44 0.30 -0.02 13.76
C LEU A 44 0.41 0.99 12.63
N ASP A 45 0.69 0.54 11.41
CA ASP A 45 0.72 1.32 10.18
C ASP A 45 -0.58 1.17 9.35
N THR A 46 -1.65 0.74 9.99
CA THR A 46 -2.95 0.62 9.32
C THR A 46 -3.43 1.97 8.80
N ILE A 47 -4.18 1.92 7.69
CA ILE A 47 -4.88 3.05 7.10
C ILE A 47 -6.39 2.83 7.25
N ILE A 48 -7.16 3.91 7.27
CA ILE A 48 -8.62 3.81 7.23
C ILE A 48 -9.09 3.95 5.79
N VAL A 49 -9.84 2.94 5.32
CA VAL A 49 -10.35 2.87 3.95
C VAL A 49 -11.86 2.81 3.97
N ILE A 50 -12.51 3.67 3.20
CA ILE A 50 -13.96 3.77 3.09
C ILE A 50 -14.34 3.56 1.63
N ASP A 51 -14.94 2.41 1.33
CA ASP A 51 -15.45 2.10 0.01
C ASP A 51 -16.94 2.45 -0.07
N GLN A 52 -17.32 3.17 -1.12
CA GLN A 52 -18.67 3.67 -1.33
C GLN A 52 -19.15 3.26 -2.73
N MET A 53 -20.19 2.42 -2.80
CA MET A 53 -20.87 2.08 -4.06
C MET A 53 -21.56 3.27 -4.73
N ARG A 54 -21.83 4.35 -3.98
CA ARG A 54 -22.32 5.63 -4.50
C ARG A 54 -21.46 6.74 -3.93
N PRO A 55 -21.02 7.73 -4.71
CA PRO A 55 -20.11 8.73 -4.21
C PRO A 55 -20.90 9.63 -3.27
N MET A 56 -20.54 9.60 -1.98
CA MET A 56 -21.07 10.52 -0.98
C MET A 56 -19.95 11.41 -0.49
N ASN A 57 -20.31 12.61 -0.02
CA ASN A 57 -19.35 13.48 0.64
C ASN A 57 -18.96 12.87 1.99
N VAL A 58 -17.80 12.21 2.01
CA VAL A 58 -17.10 11.85 3.24
C VAL A 58 -16.59 13.14 3.88
N GLY A 59 -16.92 13.34 5.14
CA GLY A 59 -16.48 14.47 5.97
C GLY A 59 -15.20 14.15 6.71
N GLU A 60 -15.09 14.71 7.91
CA GLU A 60 -13.95 14.49 8.80
C GLU A 60 -14.03 13.13 9.50
N LEU A 61 -12.85 12.58 9.77
CA LEU A 61 -12.64 11.36 10.54
C LEU A 61 -12.02 11.77 11.88
N HIS A 62 -12.64 11.37 12.98
CA HIS A 62 -12.11 11.56 14.33
C HIS A 62 -11.80 10.21 14.96
N LEU A 63 -10.72 10.15 15.74
CA LEU A 63 -10.35 8.97 16.50
C LEU A 63 -10.23 9.30 17.98
N SER A 64 -10.64 8.35 18.83
CA SER A 64 -10.40 8.40 20.27
C SER A 64 -9.73 7.10 20.72
N PRO A 65 -8.48 7.12 21.23
CA PRO A 65 -7.64 8.30 21.42
C PRO A 65 -7.23 8.96 20.09
N GLU A 66 -6.86 10.24 20.15
CA GLU A 66 -6.49 11.03 18.96
C GLU A 66 -5.31 10.39 18.23
N ALA A 67 -5.43 10.30 16.89
CA ALA A 67 -4.36 9.91 15.99
C ALA A 67 -4.27 10.94 14.84
N PRO A 68 -3.12 11.60 14.65
CA PRO A 68 -2.98 12.66 13.67
C PRO A 68 -3.11 12.12 12.24
N ILE A 69 -4.07 12.66 11.49
CA ILE A 69 -4.28 12.34 10.08
C ILE A 69 -3.38 13.27 9.25
N GLU A 70 -2.47 12.69 8.47
CA GLU A 70 -1.59 13.45 7.57
C GLU A 70 -2.31 13.83 6.28
N ARG A 71 -3.00 12.85 5.69
CA ARG A 71 -3.52 12.98 4.34
C ARG A 71 -4.78 12.16 4.16
N ARG A 72 -5.71 12.75 3.43
CA ARG A 72 -6.88 12.09 2.86
C ARG A 72 -6.73 12.01 1.34
N VAL A 73 -7.02 10.85 0.77
CA VAL A 73 -7.01 10.61 -0.67
C VAL A 73 -8.37 10.08 -1.09
N ASP A 74 -8.96 10.75 -2.06
CA ASP A 74 -10.26 10.39 -2.64
C ASP A 74 -10.02 9.85 -4.07
N GLU A 75 -10.29 8.56 -4.28
CA GLU A 75 -10.14 7.89 -5.57
C GLU A 75 -11.51 7.55 -6.15
N HIS A 76 -11.75 7.97 -7.40
CA HIS A 76 -12.96 7.62 -8.13
C HIS A 76 -12.72 6.29 -8.84
N ILE A 77 -13.50 5.29 -8.47
CA ILE A 77 -13.45 3.96 -9.07
C ILE A 77 -14.50 3.92 -10.20
N PRO A 78 -14.25 3.21 -11.33
CA PRO A 78 -15.24 3.08 -12.40
C PRO A 78 -16.61 2.61 -11.88
N ILE A 79 -17.69 3.06 -12.52
CA ILE A 79 -19.08 2.74 -12.16
C ILE A 79 -19.56 3.48 -10.89
N ALA A 80 -19.34 4.80 -10.86
CA ALA A 80 -19.90 5.71 -9.85
C ALA A 80 -19.63 5.29 -8.39
N SER A 81 -18.47 4.69 -8.13
CA SER A 81 -18.01 4.39 -6.77
C SER A 81 -16.85 5.32 -6.38
N LYS A 82 -16.65 5.46 -5.08
CA LYS A 82 -15.60 6.30 -4.51
C LYS A 82 -14.95 5.57 -3.34
N CYS A 83 -13.63 5.53 -3.36
CA CYS A 83 -12.83 5.07 -2.24
C CYS A 83 -12.18 6.28 -1.57
N THR A 84 -12.32 6.39 -0.25
CA THR A 84 -11.65 7.43 0.54
C THR A 84 -10.68 6.77 1.51
N THR A 85 -9.42 7.16 1.44
CA THR A 85 -8.34 6.61 2.26
C THR A 85 -7.73 7.68 3.15
N PHE A 86 -7.61 7.40 4.44
CA PHE A 86 -6.97 8.26 5.43
C PHE A 86 -5.63 7.65 5.86
N TYR A 87 -4.57 8.45 5.73
CA TYR A 87 -3.21 8.13 6.13
C TYR A 87 -2.86 8.90 7.41
N PHE A 88 -2.30 8.21 8.40
CA PHE A 88 -1.83 8.83 9.64
C PHE A 88 -0.39 9.32 9.49
N SER A 89 -0.05 10.43 10.15
CA SER A 89 1.32 10.98 10.13
C SER A 89 2.28 10.20 11.02
N GLU A 90 1.74 9.41 11.95
CA GLU A 90 2.49 8.59 12.91
C GLU A 90 1.85 7.21 13.02
N PRO A 91 2.64 6.15 13.29
CA PRO A 91 2.09 4.85 13.63
C PRO A 91 1.13 4.96 14.83
N LEU A 92 0.06 4.18 14.80
CA LEU A 92 -0.88 4.08 15.90
C LEU A 92 -0.19 3.52 17.15
N LYS A 93 -0.75 3.85 18.32
CA LYS A 93 -0.22 3.36 19.60
C LYS A 93 -0.46 1.85 19.71
N PRO A 94 0.51 1.07 20.22
CA PRO A 94 0.34 -0.35 20.44
C PRO A 94 -0.71 -0.65 21.51
N ALA A 95 -1.35 -1.82 21.41
CA ALA A 95 -2.33 -2.33 22.38
C ALA A 95 -3.42 -1.31 22.75
N THR A 96 -3.87 -0.52 21.78
CA THR A 96 -4.80 0.59 21.98
C THR A 96 -6.08 0.36 21.20
N THR A 97 -7.22 0.49 21.88
CA THR A 97 -8.53 0.50 21.23
C THR A 97 -8.86 1.92 20.76
N TYR A 98 -9.05 2.07 19.46
CA TYR A 98 -9.47 3.29 18.80
C TYR A 98 -10.96 3.23 18.49
N ASN A 99 -11.71 4.25 18.90
CA ASN A 99 -13.07 4.52 18.44
C ASN A 99 -12.98 5.54 17.30
N ALA A 100 -13.29 5.10 16.08
CA ALA A 100 -13.33 5.94 14.89
C ALA A 100 -14.76 6.44 14.66
N THR A 101 -14.91 7.73 14.38
CA THR A 101 -16.16 8.36 14.00
C THR A 101 -15.97 9.12 12.69
N LEU A 102 -16.74 8.74 11.68
CA LEU A 102 -16.70 9.32 10.34
C LEU A 102 -18.04 9.97 10.00
N PHE A 103 -18.00 11.16 9.41
CA PHE A 103 -19.21 11.88 8.99
C PHE A 103 -19.51 11.70 7.50
N PHE A 104 -20.76 11.41 7.16
CA PHE A 104 -21.27 11.47 5.79
C PHE A 104 -22.34 12.57 5.73
N GLY A 105 -21.95 13.78 5.35
CA GLY A 105 -22.74 14.98 5.66
C GLY A 105 -22.92 15.11 7.18
N ASP A 106 -24.15 15.27 7.66
CA ASP A 106 -24.47 15.42 9.09
C ASP A 106 -24.66 14.08 9.84
N LYS A 107 -24.41 12.95 9.18
CA LYS A 107 -24.67 11.62 9.74
C LYS A 107 -23.36 10.93 10.13
N PRO A 108 -23.10 10.74 11.45
CA PRO A 108 -21.92 10.03 11.91
C PRO A 108 -22.11 8.51 11.82
N ILE A 109 -21.04 7.82 11.47
CA ILE A 109 -20.87 6.37 11.61
C ILE A 109 -19.69 6.15 12.54
N SER A 110 -19.86 5.31 13.56
CA SER A 110 -18.79 5.00 14.51
C SER A 110 -18.52 3.51 14.59
N TRP A 111 -17.25 3.16 14.71
CA TRP A 111 -16.80 1.79 14.93
C TRP A 111 -15.54 1.79 15.80
N SER A 112 -15.16 0.63 16.34
CA SER A 112 -13.93 0.49 17.12
C SER A 112 -12.99 -0.53 16.48
N PHE A 113 -11.71 -0.45 16.78
CA PHE A 113 -10.73 -1.49 16.48
C PHE A 113 -9.58 -1.40 17.49
N THR A 114 -8.86 -2.50 17.69
CA THR A 114 -7.75 -2.60 18.65
C THR A 114 -6.46 -2.98 17.95
N THR A 115 -5.44 -2.15 18.13
CA THR A 115 -4.12 -2.36 17.55
C THR A 115 -3.37 -3.52 18.22
N THR A 116 -2.43 -4.10 17.48
CA THR A 116 -1.51 -5.12 18.01
C THR A 116 -0.64 -4.57 19.15
N ALA A 117 -0.25 -5.45 20.06
CA ALA A 117 0.75 -5.15 21.09
C ALA A 117 2.19 -5.32 20.58
N GLU A 118 2.38 -5.89 19.39
CA GLU A 118 3.70 -6.11 18.81
C GLU A 118 4.40 -4.78 18.49
N PRO A 119 5.72 -4.67 18.74
CA PRO A 119 6.46 -3.46 18.41
C PRO A 119 6.41 -3.17 16.91
N TYR A 120 6.30 -1.89 16.55
CA TYR A 120 6.40 -1.48 15.16
C TYR A 120 7.84 -1.60 14.66
N TYR A 121 8.07 -2.50 13.71
CA TYR A 121 9.32 -2.57 12.96
C TYR A 121 9.04 -2.10 11.53
N PRO A 122 9.45 -0.88 11.14
CA PRO A 122 9.27 -0.44 9.77
C PRO A 122 9.95 -1.44 8.84
N ARG A 123 9.15 -2.11 8.00
CA ARG A 123 9.68 -3.03 7.00
C ARG A 123 10.27 -2.21 5.87
N TYR A 124 11.59 -2.12 5.86
CA TYR A 124 12.32 -1.64 4.70
C TYR A 124 12.36 -2.79 3.70
N GLU A 125 11.53 -2.72 2.66
CA GLU A 125 11.77 -3.54 1.48
C GLU A 125 12.99 -3.00 0.76
N ALA A 126 14.05 -3.81 0.73
CA ALA A 126 15.18 -3.53 -0.13
C ALA A 126 14.70 -3.75 -1.57
N LEU A 127 14.20 -2.69 -2.22
CA LEU A 127 13.98 -2.74 -3.65
C LEU A 127 15.33 -3.08 -4.29
N PRO A 128 15.46 -4.19 -5.04
CA PRO A 128 16.63 -4.38 -5.86
C PRO A 128 16.71 -3.14 -6.72
N SER A 129 17.76 -2.34 -6.52
CA SER A 129 17.90 -1.07 -7.21
C SER A 129 17.66 -1.34 -8.69
N VAL A 130 16.81 -0.54 -9.33
CA VAL A 130 16.55 -0.65 -10.77
C VAL A 130 17.87 -0.69 -11.56
N LEU A 131 18.91 -0.04 -11.01
CA LEU A 131 20.31 -0.15 -11.44
C LEU A 131 20.86 -1.59 -11.50
N GLY A 132 20.55 -2.47 -10.55
CA GLY A 132 20.97 -3.88 -10.55
C GLY A 132 20.44 -4.68 -11.74
N ILE A 133 19.19 -4.42 -12.17
CA ILE A 133 18.62 -5.03 -13.37
C ILE A 133 19.36 -4.52 -14.61
N PHE A 134 19.60 -3.21 -14.71
CA PHE A 134 20.35 -2.62 -15.82
C PHE A 134 21.80 -3.13 -15.88
N VAL A 135 22.48 -3.30 -14.74
CA VAL A 135 23.84 -3.83 -14.67
C VAL A 135 23.92 -5.26 -15.22
N ASN A 136 22.97 -6.14 -14.87
CA ASN A 136 22.95 -7.51 -15.37
C ASN A 136 22.70 -7.60 -16.88
N VAL A 137 21.84 -6.73 -17.44
CA VAL A 137 21.60 -6.65 -18.88
C VAL A 137 22.85 -6.15 -19.62
N ILE A 138 23.56 -5.16 -19.06
CA ILE A 138 24.79 -4.66 -19.67
C ILE A 138 25.88 -5.75 -19.68
N ILE A 139 26.05 -6.49 -18.58
CA ILE A 139 27.04 -7.57 -18.50
C ILE A 139 26.73 -8.67 -19.53
N SER A 140 25.47 -9.10 -19.67
CA SER A 140 25.11 -10.14 -20.62
C SER A 140 25.30 -9.71 -22.08
N ALA A 141 25.01 -8.44 -22.41
CA ALA A 141 25.25 -7.88 -23.74
C ALA A 141 26.75 -7.84 -24.10
N VAL A 142 27.61 -7.46 -23.14
CA VAL A 142 29.06 -7.43 -23.33
C VAL A 142 29.61 -8.84 -23.54
N VAL A 143 29.21 -9.81 -22.70
CA VAL A 143 29.68 -11.21 -22.81
C VAL A 143 29.27 -11.81 -24.16
N THR A 144 28.02 -11.62 -24.58
CA THR A 144 27.50 -12.14 -25.85
C THR A 144 28.26 -11.54 -27.04
N SER A 145 28.55 -10.23 -26.99
CA SER A 145 29.29 -9.54 -28.05
C SER A 145 30.73 -10.06 -28.17
N VAL A 146 31.43 -10.27 -27.05
CA VAL A 146 32.81 -10.78 -27.06
C VAL A 146 32.89 -12.22 -27.59
N VAL A 147 31.95 -13.08 -27.18
CA VAL A 147 31.89 -14.47 -27.66
C VAL A 147 31.55 -14.52 -29.15
N GLY A 148 30.57 -13.73 -29.60
CA GLY A 148 30.20 -13.60 -31.01
C GLY A 148 31.36 -13.15 -31.89
N LEU A 149 32.13 -12.14 -31.45
CA LEU A 149 33.29 -11.64 -32.18
C LEU A 149 34.39 -12.71 -32.33
N LYS A 150 34.65 -13.48 -31.26
CA LYS A 150 35.64 -14.58 -31.29
C LYS A 150 35.20 -15.68 -32.25
N ALA A 151 33.94 -16.10 -32.20
CA ALA A 151 33.40 -17.13 -33.09
C ALA A 151 33.46 -16.70 -34.58
N TRP A 152 33.14 -15.43 -34.87
CA TRP A 152 33.20 -14.88 -36.23
C TRP A 152 34.64 -14.85 -36.78
N LYS A 153 35.62 -14.41 -35.96
CA LYS A 153 37.04 -14.42 -36.37
C LYS A 153 37.56 -15.83 -36.64
N LYS A 154 37.17 -16.82 -35.82
CA LYS A 154 37.54 -18.23 -36.04
C LYS A 154 37.01 -18.74 -37.38
N LYS A 155 35.72 -18.51 -37.68
CA LYS A 155 35.08 -18.93 -38.92
C LYS A 155 35.70 -18.28 -40.17
N LYS A 156 36.14 -17.01 -40.08
CA LYS A 156 36.86 -16.36 -41.19
C LYS A 156 38.27 -16.94 -41.43
N GLY A 157 38.95 -17.41 -40.39
CA GLY A 157 40.26 -18.05 -40.51
C GLY A 157 40.21 -19.41 -41.21
N GLU A 158 39.16 -20.20 -40.96
CA GLU A 158 38.97 -21.54 -41.55
C GLU A 158 38.63 -21.48 -43.06
N ASN A 159 38.04 -20.38 -43.54
CA ASN A 159 37.69 -20.21 -44.96
C ASN A 159 38.83 -19.59 -45.82
N ALA A 160 39.97 -19.26 -45.21
CA ALA A 160 41.10 -18.58 -45.89
C ALA A 160 42.27 -19.52 -46.21
N THR A 161 42.12 -20.82 -45.97
CA THR A 161 43.04 -21.92 -46.30
C THR A 161 42.37 -22.90 -47.24
#